data_AF-A0A528V585-F1
#
_entry.id   AF-A0A528V585-F1
#
_cell.length_a   1.000
_cell.length_b   1.000
_cell.length_c   1.000
_cell.angle_alpha   90.00
_cell.angle_beta   90.00
_cell.angle_gamma   90.00
#
_symmetry.space_group_name_H-M   'P 1'
#
loop_
_entity.id
_entity.type
_entity.pdbx_description
1 polymer ?
#
loop_
_entity_poly.entity_id
_entity_poly.type
_entity_poly.pdbx_seq_one_letter_code
_entity_poly.pdbx_strand_id
1 'polypeptide(L)' 'PVLTILGLQFAFLLAGTIIIENVFYLPGLGRLVFQAITQRDLIVVESVVMLLVAAVIAVNLLVDLSYAVVDPRLRSRQ' A
#
# COMPACT_ATOMS: atom_id res chain seq x y z
N PRO A 1 10.45 7.57 15.96
CA PRO A 1 9.44 6.66 16.55
C PRO A 1 8.17 6.48 15.70
N VAL A 2 7.58 7.55 15.16
CA VAL A 2 6.34 7.48 14.35
C VAL A 2 6.51 6.61 13.09
N LEU A 3 7.64 6.73 12.39
CA LEU A 3 7.93 5.93 11.18
C LEU A 3 7.95 4.42 11.46
N THR A 4 8.53 4.01 12.59
CA THR A 4 8.59 2.60 13.02
C THR A 4 7.19 2.07 13.35
N ILE A 5 6.35 2.88 14.00
CA ILE A 5 4.95 2.53 14.34
C ILE A 5 4.12 2.39 13.05
N LEU A 6 4.28 3.29 12.08
CA LEU A 6 3.61 3.21 10.78
C LEU A 6 4.02 1.95 10.01
N GLY A 7 5.31 1.59 10.01
CA GLY A 7 5.79 0.36 9.39
C GLY A 7 5.16 -0.89 10.03
N LEU A 8 5.05 -0.91 11.35
CA LEU A 8 4.36 -1.98 12.09
C LEU A 8 2.86 -2.03 11.76
N GLN A 9 2.17 -0.90 11.74
CA GLN A 9 0.75 -0.82 11.41
C GLN A 9 0.46 -1.34 9.99
N PHE A 10 1.30 -0.96 9.03
CA PHE A 10 1.19 -1.41 7.64
C PHE A 10 1.43 -2.92 7.51
N ALA A 11 2.43 -3.46 8.22
CA ALA A 11 2.67 -4.90 8.27
C ALA A 11 1.48 -5.66 8.87
N PHE A 12 0.83 -5.12 9.92
CA PHE A 12 -0.38 -5.70 10.49
C PHE A 12 -1.56 -5.71 9.52
N LEU A 13 -1.77 -4.61 8.79
CA LEU A 13 -2.83 -4.52 7.78
C LEU A 13 -2.63 -5.53 6.65
N LEU A 14 -1.40 -5.60 6.11
CA LEU A 14 -1.04 -6.58 5.09
C LEU A 14 -1.27 -8.02 5.57
N ALA A 15 -0.79 -8.35 6.77
CA ALA A 15 -0.98 -9.69 7.36
C ALA A 15 -2.47 -10.03 7.54
N GLY A 16 -3.27 -9.07 8.01
CA GLY A 16 -4.72 -9.23 8.15
C GLY A 16 -5.40 -9.49 6.80
N THR A 17 -5.08 -8.71 5.76
CA THR A 17 -5.62 -8.90 4.41
C THR A 17 -5.24 -10.26 3.82
N ILE A 18 -3.99 -10.70 3.99
CA ILE A 18 -3.54 -12.03 3.53
C ILE A 18 -4.35 -13.16 4.18
N ILE A 19 -4.60 -13.07 5.49
CA ILE A 19 -5.39 -14.09 6.21
C ILE A 19 -6.82 -14.14 5.66
N ILE A 20 -7.46 -13.00 5.46
CA ILE A 20 -8.83 -12.92 4.90
C ILE A 20 -8.86 -13.52 3.48
N GLU A 21 -7.89 -13.16 2.63
CA GLU A 21 -7.80 -13.69 1.27
C GLU A 21 -7.64 -15.22 1.24
N ASN A 22 -6.84 -15.79 2.15
CA ASN A 22 -6.64 -17.23 2.23
C ASN A 22 -7.84 -17.98 2.81
N VAL A 23 -8.47 -17.46 3.87
CA VAL A 23 -9.62 -18.11 4.51
C VAL A 23 -10.83 -18.16 3.59
N PHE A 24 -11.07 -17.09 2.83
CA PHE A 24 -12.21 -16.99 1.92
C PHE A 24 -11.90 -17.41 0.47
N TYR A 25 -10.71 -17.93 0.19
CA TYR A 25 -10.25 -18.30 -1.16
C TYR A 25 -10.41 -17.17 -2.20
N LEU A 26 -10.22 -15.92 -1.78
CA LEU A 26 -10.31 -14.76 -2.66
C LEU A 26 -8.99 -14.58 -3.44
N PRO A 27 -9.04 -14.34 -4.76
CA PRO A 27 -7.85 -14.01 -5.53
C PRO A 27 -7.42 -12.57 -5.22
N GLY A 28 -6.45 -12.41 -4.32
CA GLY A 28 -5.95 -11.10 -3.91
C GLY A 28 -4.42 -10.97 -3.98
N LEU A 29 -3.97 -9.72 -3.93
CA LEU A 29 -2.56 -9.36 -4.09
C LEU A 29 -1.71 -9.83 -2.90
N GLY A 30 -2.26 -9.89 -1.70
CA GLY A 30 -1.55 -10.34 -0.51
C GLY A 30 -1.15 -11.82 -0.62
N ARG A 31 -2.08 -12.67 -1.03
CA ARG A 31 -1.84 -14.09 -1.28
C ARG A 31 -0.85 -14.31 -2.41
N LEU A 32 -0.92 -13.52 -3.49
CA LEU A 32 0.03 -13.58 -4.60
C LEU A 32 1.46 -13.24 -4.16
N VAL A 33 1.65 -12.18 -3.37
CA VAL A 33 2.97 -11.82 -2.82
C VAL A 33 3.49 -12.91 -1.89
N PHE A 34 2.65 -13.43 -1.00
CA PHE A 34 3.05 -14.49 -0.07
C PHE A 34 3.50 -15.76 -0.81
N GLN A 35 2.78 -16.13 -1.87
CA GLN A 35 3.14 -17.26 -2.72
C GLN A 35 4.44 -17.00 -3.48
N ALA A 36 4.61 -15.80 -4.05
CA ALA A 36 5.83 -15.42 -4.77
C ALA A 36 7.07 -15.42 -3.86
N ILE A 37 6.96 -14.92 -2.63
CA ILE A 37 8.03 -14.98 -1.62
C ILE A 37 8.39 -16.44 -1.32
N THR A 38 7.38 -17.29 -1.11
CA THR A 38 7.59 -18.72 -0.80
C THR A 38 8.24 -19.47 -1.96
N GLN A 39 7.85 -19.14 -3.19
CA GLN A 39 8.43 -19.70 -4.42
C GLN A 39 9.76 -19.03 -4.82
N ARG A 40 10.23 -18.04 -4.06
CA ARG A 40 11.40 -17.19 -4.38
C ARG A 40 11.33 -16.54 -5.76
N ASP A 41 10.12 -16.26 -6.23
CA ASP A 41 9.87 -15.54 -7.47
C ASP A 41 9.99 -14.04 -7.21
N LEU A 42 11.23 -13.55 -7.28
CA LEU A 42 11.54 -12.15 -7.01
C LEU A 42 10.90 -11.19 -8.03
N ILE A 43 10.66 -11.64 -9.26
CA ILE A 43 10.06 -10.81 -10.32
C ILE A 43 8.60 -10.49 -9.96
N VAL A 44 7.84 -11.49 -9.51
CA VAL A 44 6.45 -11.29 -9.10
C VAL A 44 6.38 -10.42 -7.84
N VAL A 45 7.27 -10.65 -6.86
CA VAL A 45 7.33 -9.79 -5.66
C VAL A 45 7.60 -8.34 -6.03
N GLU A 46 8.62 -8.08 -6.84
CA GLU A 46 8.97 -6.73 -7.29
C GLU A 46 7.81 -6.07 -8.04
N SER A 47 7.16 -6.81 -8.95
CA SER A 47 6.03 -6.30 -9.73
C SER A 47 4.86 -5.88 -8.84
N VAL A 48 4.52 -6.68 -7.83
CA VAL A 48 3.43 -6.33 -6.90
C VAL A 48 3.83 -5.18 -5.98
N VAL A 49 5.08 -5.13 -5.53
CA VAL A 49 5.59 -4.01 -4.73
C VAL A 49 5.56 -2.71 -5.53
N MET A 50 6.02 -2.72 -6.79
CA MET A 50 5.91 -1.56 -7.68
C MET A 50 4.47 -1.10 -7.85
N LEU A 51 3.53 -2.03 -8.04
CA LEU A 51 2.10 -1.71 -8.16
C LEU A 51 1.55 -1.07 -6.88
N LEU A 52 1.91 -1.59 -5.70
CA LEU A 52 1.54 -1.02 -4.41
C LEU A 52 2.11 0.39 -4.24
N VAL A 53 3.38 0.60 -4.56
CA VAL A 53 4.03 1.92 -4.49
C VAL A 53 3.36 2.90 -5.44
N ALA A 54 3.07 2.49 -6.68
CA ALA A 54 2.37 3.33 -7.64
C ALA A 54 0.96 3.70 -7.16
N ALA A 55 0.23 2.76 -6.56
CA ALA A 55 -1.08 3.03 -5.96
C ALA A 55 -0.99 4.02 -4.80
N VAL A 56 0.00 3.87 -3.92
CA VAL A 56 0.24 4.81 -2.81
C VAL A 56 0.56 6.21 -3.35
N ILE A 57 1.41 6.32 -4.37
CA ILE A 57 1.73 7.60 -5.01
C ILE A 57 0.47 8.21 -5.64
N ALA A 58 -0.33 7.41 -6.35
CA ALA A 58 -1.57 7.87 -6.96
C ALA A 58 -2.58 8.36 -5.91
N VAL A 59 -2.75 7.65 -4.79
CA VAL A 59 -3.61 8.07 -3.69
C VAL A 59 -3.10 9.36 -3.06
N ASN A 60 -1.79 9.49 -2.80
CA ASN A 60 -1.23 10.74 -2.27
C ASN A 60 -1.44 11.89 -3.24
N LEU A 61 -1.22 11.68 -4.54
CA LEU A 61 -1.46 12.70 -5.56
C LEU A 61 -2.93 13.12 -5.62
N LEU A 62 -3.87 12.17 -5.50
CA LEU A 62 -5.30 12.45 -5.42
C LEU A 62 -5.66 13.25 -4.16
N VAL A 63 -5.04 12.92 -3.02
CA VAL A 63 -5.21 13.63 -1.76
C VAL A 63 -4.66 15.05 -1.88
N ASP A 64 -3.46 15.23 -2.42
CA ASP A 64 -2.84 16.54 -2.65
C ASP A 64 -3.67 17.40 -3.62
N LEU A 65 -4.19 16.80 -4.70
CA LEU A 65 -5.09 17.48 -5.63
C LEU A 65 -6.42 17.85 -4.97
N SER A 66 -6.96 16.96 -4.14
CA SER A 66 -8.18 17.23 -3.36
C SER A 66 -7.95 18.39 -2.39
N TYR A 67 -6.81 18.43 -1.72
CA TYR A 67 -6.41 19.56 -0.87
C TYR A 67 -6.23 20.85 -1.69
N ALA A 68 -5.62 20.79 -2.88
CA ALA A 68 -5.45 21.95 -3.74
C ALA A 68 -6.79 22.52 -4.25
N VAL A 69 -7.79 21.66 -4.49
CA VAL A 69 -9.13 22.06 -4.94
C VAL A 69 -10.00 22.54 -3.78
N VAL A 70 -9.93 21.87 -2.63
CA VAL A 70 -10.77 22.18 -1.45
C VAL A 70 -10.23 23.37 -0.66
N ASP A 71 -8.91 23.59 -0.63
CA ASP A 71 -8.31 24.61 0.23
C ASP A 71 -7.36 25.57 -0.52
N PRO A 72 -7.90 26.56 -1.27
CA PRO A 72 -7.09 27.62 -1.90
C PRO A 72 -6.41 28.59 -0.90
N ARG A 73 -6.61 28.42 0.42
CA ARG A 73 -6.07 29.32 1.47
C ARG A 73 -4.67 28.94 1.97
N LEU A 74 -4.19 27.72 1.70
CA LEU A 74 -2.86 27.26 2.13
C LEU A 74 -1.70 27.77 1.24
N ARG A 75 -1.94 28.78 0.39
CA ARG A 75 -0.94 29.33 -0.55
C ARG A 75 -0.01 30.40 0.06
N SER A 76 -0.18 30.82 1.32
CA SER A 76 0.51 32.02 1.85
C SER A 76 1.50 31.83 3.00
N ARG A 77 1.81 30.61 3.47
CA ARG A 77 2.85 30.41 4.50
C ARG A 77 3.67 29.14 4.28
N GLN A 78 4.54 29.20 3.29
CA GLN A 78 5.90 28.67 3.40
C GLN A 78 6.87 29.84 3.34
#